data_AF-D9SP77-F1
#
_entry.id   AF-D9SP77-F1
#
_cell.length_a   1.000
_cell.length_b   1.000
_cell.length_c   1.000
_cell.angle_alpha   90.00
_cell.angle_beta   90.00
_cell.angle_gamma   90.00
#
_symmetry.space_group_name_H-M   'P 1'
#
loop_
_entity.id
_entity.type
_entity.pdbx_description
1 polymer ?
#
loop_
_entity_poly.entity_id
_entity_poly.type
_entity_poly.pdbx_seq_one_letter_code
_entity_poly.pdbx_strand_id
1 'polypeptide(L)'
;MIIARNITNSVPTAVWIATLIKTYQNFILDKNDNYWINQKDIQEIAKLLCPKNIDNARISQWCNGDHPNNTYNYLRSKGSLRRLTKIGEFSNQKEQPRELPINELIFDNNVELLNIIEWYKNVYCKIEFEDPKEIVHNNQNRNSDVNNKVPNKYEQDSYRTSEMQSYKNSFYEELYENQNINIRTISLIKVAWEIFSKKVGNGLILINKEASMQLQYAYILKSMLPLIIFRDDEFIEIELETTISDGKSTREVDIMVIVSKGVSVYKIALELKCYKTKASSGGNRGATDIFMKDVYQDVHLLERYCENNEADIGIALVMNDYKNFVFPKKKSYKCWDYDISQGAKIGRIHLNTPIGGKQVDILLNNEYDIKWNNVGEFWFLLLMTK
;
A
#
# COMPACT_ATOMS: atom_id res chain seq x y z
N MET A 1 3.83 15.50 -35.84
CA MET A 1 2.48 16.04 -35.57
C MET A 1 1.76 15.14 -34.55
N ILE A 2 0.92 15.69 -33.65
CA ILE A 2 0.12 14.85 -32.72
C ILE A 2 -1.02 14.19 -33.50
N ILE A 3 -1.08 12.86 -33.49
CA ILE A 3 -2.10 12.05 -34.19
C ILE A 3 -3.14 11.45 -33.24
N ALA A 4 -2.85 11.35 -31.93
CA ALA A 4 -3.75 10.76 -30.95
C ALA A 4 -5.10 11.51 -30.84
N ARG A 5 -6.19 10.73 -30.78
CA ARG A 5 -7.56 11.24 -30.64
C ARG A 5 -8.38 10.37 -29.69
N ASN A 6 -9.15 10.99 -28.80
CA ASN A 6 -10.13 10.33 -27.93
C ASN A 6 -9.59 9.13 -27.13
N ILE A 7 -8.30 9.15 -26.77
CA ILE A 7 -7.62 8.06 -26.08
C ILE A 7 -8.05 7.90 -24.61
N THR A 8 -8.81 8.86 -24.05
CA THR A 8 -9.33 8.74 -22.68
C THR A 8 -10.67 9.44 -22.49
N ASN A 9 -11.53 8.87 -21.64
CA ASN A 9 -12.79 9.47 -21.20
C ASN A 9 -12.66 10.27 -19.89
N SER A 10 -11.44 10.37 -19.34
CA SER A 10 -11.14 11.09 -18.10
C SER A 10 -10.53 12.46 -18.42
N VAL A 11 -11.27 13.52 -18.08
CA VAL A 11 -10.82 14.91 -18.26
C VAL A 11 -9.50 15.20 -17.53
N PRO A 12 -9.33 14.85 -16.23
CA PRO A 12 -8.05 15.03 -15.55
C PRO A 12 -6.89 14.24 -16.19
N THR A 13 -7.16 13.02 -16.65
CA THR A 13 -6.16 12.20 -17.35
C THR A 13 -5.73 12.86 -18.65
N ALA A 14 -6.67 13.39 -19.42
CA ALA A 14 -6.40 14.11 -20.65
C ALA A 14 -5.54 15.37 -20.41
N VAL A 15 -5.80 16.12 -19.34
CA VAL A 15 -4.99 17.30 -18.96
C VAL A 15 -3.55 16.91 -18.63
N TRP A 16 -3.36 15.83 -17.87
CA TRP A 16 -2.03 15.34 -17.55
C TRP A 16 -1.28 14.85 -18.79
N ILE A 17 -1.91 14.01 -19.62
CA ILE A 17 -1.31 13.52 -20.87
C ILE A 17 -0.99 14.68 -21.82
N ALA A 18 -1.88 15.66 -21.96
CA ALA A 18 -1.65 16.83 -22.81
C ALA A 18 -0.40 17.62 -22.38
N THR A 19 -0.24 17.84 -21.07
CA THR A 19 0.94 18.52 -20.53
C THR A 19 2.19 17.67 -20.76
N LEU A 20 2.11 16.35 -20.58
CA LEU A 20 3.20 15.42 -20.83
C LEU A 20 3.65 15.44 -22.30
N ILE A 21 2.71 15.32 -23.24
CA ILE A 21 2.97 15.36 -24.67
C ILE A 21 3.66 16.67 -25.05
N LYS A 22 3.14 17.81 -24.56
CA LYS A 22 3.70 19.11 -24.91
C LYS A 22 5.10 19.30 -24.32
N THR A 23 5.33 18.83 -23.11
CA THR A 23 6.65 18.87 -22.47
C THR A 23 7.64 17.99 -23.24
N TYR A 24 7.25 16.77 -23.61
CA TYR A 24 8.08 15.88 -24.42
C TYR A 24 8.39 16.47 -25.80
N GLN A 25 7.39 17.06 -26.47
CA GLN A 25 7.59 17.74 -27.74
C GLN A 25 8.65 18.84 -27.60
N ASN A 26 8.52 19.71 -26.60
CA ASN A 26 9.49 20.80 -26.38
C ASN A 26 10.91 20.24 -26.19
N PHE A 27 11.09 19.25 -25.30
CA PHE A 27 12.42 18.75 -24.95
C PHE A 27 13.06 17.87 -26.02
N ILE A 28 12.31 16.91 -26.57
CA ILE A 28 12.88 15.87 -27.43
C ILE A 28 12.78 16.25 -28.90
N LEU A 29 11.64 16.78 -29.34
CA LEU A 29 11.42 17.08 -30.76
C LEU A 29 11.96 18.47 -31.11
N ASP A 30 11.66 19.47 -30.27
CA ASP A 30 12.04 20.86 -30.52
C ASP A 30 13.40 21.22 -29.89
N LYS A 31 13.99 20.34 -29.07
CA LYS A 31 15.27 20.52 -28.36
C LYS A 31 15.34 21.81 -27.55
N ASN A 32 14.24 22.12 -26.86
CA ASN A 32 14.06 23.27 -25.99
C ASN A 32 13.77 22.79 -24.56
N ASP A 33 14.48 23.35 -23.58
CA ASP A 33 14.37 23.00 -22.16
C ASP A 33 13.14 23.63 -21.46
N ASN A 34 12.15 24.10 -22.21
CA ASN A 34 10.97 24.73 -21.64
C ASN A 34 9.95 23.69 -21.12
N TYR A 35 9.87 23.59 -19.79
CA TYR A 35 8.89 22.77 -19.06
C TYR A 35 7.67 23.56 -18.55
N TRP A 36 7.63 24.89 -18.74
CA TRP A 36 6.49 25.73 -18.38
C TRP A 36 5.59 25.96 -19.60
N ILE A 37 4.40 25.36 -19.57
CA ILE A 37 3.46 25.28 -20.68
C ILE A 37 2.28 26.23 -20.45
N ASN A 38 1.81 26.90 -21.50
CA ASN A 38 0.61 27.72 -21.42
C ASN A 38 -0.64 26.85 -21.22
N GLN A 39 -1.56 27.31 -20.38
CA GLN A 39 -2.84 26.61 -20.18
C GLN A 39 -3.64 26.41 -21.47
N LYS A 40 -3.56 27.38 -22.40
CA LYS A 40 -4.23 27.29 -23.70
C LYS A 40 -3.72 26.09 -24.52
N ASP A 41 -2.41 25.88 -24.56
CA ASP A 41 -1.78 24.76 -25.28
C ASP A 41 -2.20 23.42 -24.66
N ILE A 42 -2.19 23.33 -23.32
CA ILE A 42 -2.67 22.14 -22.59
C ILE A 42 -4.14 21.86 -22.94
N GLN A 43 -4.98 22.90 -22.95
CA GLN A 43 -6.39 22.77 -23.24
C GLN A 43 -6.65 22.31 -24.69
N GLU A 44 -5.93 22.88 -25.66
CA GLU A 44 -6.06 22.51 -27.07
C GLU A 44 -5.68 21.06 -27.31
N ILE A 45 -4.57 20.58 -26.73
CA ILE A 45 -4.16 19.18 -26.84
C ILE A 45 -5.14 18.28 -26.09
N ALA A 46 -5.55 18.63 -24.86
CA ALA A 46 -6.47 17.82 -24.07
C ALA A 46 -7.83 17.61 -24.77
N LYS A 47 -8.31 18.60 -25.53
CA LYS A 47 -9.52 18.49 -26.37
C LYS A 47 -9.38 17.49 -27.52
N LEU A 48 -8.16 17.21 -27.99
CA LEU A 48 -7.94 16.14 -28.97
C LEU A 48 -8.07 14.76 -28.30
N LEU A 49 -7.61 14.65 -27.06
CA LEU A 49 -7.45 13.37 -26.33
C LEU A 49 -8.72 12.90 -25.62
N CYS A 50 -9.67 13.81 -25.34
CA CYS A 50 -10.88 13.49 -24.60
C CYS A 50 -12.12 14.11 -25.26
N PRO A 51 -13.19 13.33 -25.47
CA PRO A 51 -14.42 13.83 -26.09
C PRO A 51 -15.24 14.76 -25.17
N LYS A 52 -14.90 14.84 -23.88
CA LYS A 52 -15.58 15.70 -22.90
C LYS A 52 -15.04 17.12 -22.94
N ASN A 53 -15.87 18.09 -22.55
CA ASN A 53 -15.46 19.49 -22.47
C ASN A 53 -14.31 19.69 -21.46
N ILE A 54 -13.25 20.37 -21.88
CA ILE A 54 -12.10 20.75 -21.06
C ILE A 54 -12.20 22.24 -20.73
N ASP A 55 -12.79 22.57 -19.59
CA ASP A 55 -12.83 23.95 -19.09
C ASP A 55 -11.49 24.39 -18.46
N ASN A 56 -11.28 25.71 -18.33
CA ASN A 56 -10.04 26.26 -17.75
C ASN A 56 -9.87 25.87 -16.27
N ALA A 57 -10.95 25.67 -15.53
CA ALA A 57 -10.89 25.29 -14.11
C ALA A 57 -10.31 23.88 -13.93
N ARG A 58 -10.47 22.98 -14.92
CA ARG A 58 -9.81 21.66 -14.93
C ARG A 58 -8.30 21.75 -14.81
N ILE A 59 -7.71 22.72 -15.52
CA ILE A 59 -6.26 22.89 -15.61
C ILE A 59 -5.76 23.80 -14.48
N SER A 60 -6.43 24.93 -14.26
CA SER A 60 -5.97 25.98 -13.34
C SER A 60 -6.21 25.67 -11.87
N GLN A 61 -7.27 24.90 -11.55
CA GLN A 61 -7.69 24.57 -10.19
C GLN A 61 -7.65 23.06 -9.92
N TRP A 62 -8.39 22.23 -10.67
CA TRP A 62 -8.61 20.84 -10.28
C TRP A 62 -7.36 19.98 -10.39
N CYS A 63 -6.56 20.17 -11.44
CA CYS A 63 -5.32 19.43 -11.68
C CYS A 63 -4.06 20.15 -11.15
N ASN A 64 -4.20 21.35 -10.58
CA ASN A 64 -3.08 22.17 -10.13
C ASN A 64 -2.80 21.94 -8.64
N GLY A 65 -1.70 21.26 -8.31
CA GLY A 65 -1.33 20.94 -6.94
C GLY A 65 -1.00 22.14 -6.05
N ASP A 66 -0.70 23.30 -6.64
CA ASP A 66 -0.48 24.54 -5.87
C ASP A 66 -1.79 25.27 -5.53
N HIS A 67 -2.93 24.83 -6.05
CA HIS A 67 -4.22 25.46 -5.76
C HIS A 67 -4.81 24.90 -4.46
N PRO A 68 -5.30 25.72 -3.52
CA PRO A 68 -5.76 25.25 -2.19
C PRO A 68 -6.93 24.26 -2.25
N ASN A 69 -7.77 24.38 -3.29
CA ASN A 69 -8.93 23.50 -3.52
C ASN A 69 -8.72 22.56 -4.72
N ASN A 70 -7.51 22.01 -4.87
CA ASN A 70 -7.23 21.09 -5.95
C ASN A 70 -7.80 19.69 -5.70
N THR A 71 -7.97 18.92 -6.76
CA THR A 71 -8.45 17.52 -6.69
C THR A 71 -7.34 16.52 -7.01
N TYR A 72 -6.43 16.93 -7.90
CA TYR A 72 -5.25 16.19 -8.36
C TYR A 72 -4.03 17.10 -8.30
N ASN A 73 -2.87 16.52 -8.02
CA ASN A 73 -1.58 17.21 -7.97
C ASN A 73 -0.81 17.02 -9.28
N TYR A 74 -1.51 17.01 -10.43
CA TYR A 74 -0.92 16.70 -11.74
C TYR A 74 0.03 17.77 -12.25
N LEU A 75 -0.22 19.03 -11.88
CA LEU A 75 0.49 20.19 -12.38
C LEU A 75 0.99 21.07 -11.24
N ARG A 76 2.14 21.71 -11.46
CA ARG A 76 2.61 22.88 -10.71
C ARG A 76 2.35 24.16 -11.50
N SER A 77 2.34 25.30 -10.84
CA SER A 77 1.98 26.60 -11.39
C SER A 77 3.08 27.65 -11.21
N LYS A 78 3.24 28.48 -12.25
CA LYS A 78 4.03 29.71 -12.24
C LYS A 78 3.23 30.77 -12.99
N GLY A 79 2.41 31.51 -12.25
CA GLY A 79 1.41 32.42 -12.84
C GLY A 79 0.40 31.66 -13.72
N SER A 80 0.28 32.06 -14.99
CA SER A 80 -0.58 31.39 -15.98
C SER A 80 0.01 30.11 -16.56
N LEU A 81 1.29 29.82 -16.29
CA LEU A 81 1.99 28.65 -16.83
C LEU A 81 1.82 27.44 -15.92
N ARG A 82 1.91 26.25 -16.52
CA ARG A 82 1.81 24.97 -15.83
C ARG A 82 2.96 24.07 -16.26
N ARG A 83 3.51 23.31 -15.33
CA ARG A 83 4.43 22.20 -15.63
C ARG A 83 3.88 20.93 -15.01
N LEU A 84 4.36 19.79 -15.49
CA LEU A 84 4.09 18.53 -14.80
C LEU A 84 4.73 18.54 -13.41
N THR A 85 3.98 18.02 -12.46
CA THR A 85 4.49 17.60 -11.16
C THR A 85 5.44 16.41 -11.34
N LYS A 86 6.52 16.33 -10.58
CA LYS A 86 7.41 15.16 -10.53
C LYS A 86 6.84 14.10 -9.60
N ILE A 87 7.29 12.87 -9.82
CA ILE A 87 7.06 11.79 -8.86
C ILE A 87 7.71 12.16 -7.52
N GLY A 88 6.89 12.14 -6.47
CA GLY A 88 7.26 12.45 -5.09
C GLY A 88 7.14 13.93 -4.69
N GLU A 89 6.85 14.84 -5.62
CA GLU A 89 6.84 16.30 -5.35
C GLU A 89 5.70 16.75 -4.42
N PHE A 90 4.59 16.01 -4.38
CA PHE A 90 3.51 16.08 -3.40
C PHE A 90 3.38 14.75 -2.64
N SER A 91 4.51 14.12 -2.30
CA SER A 91 4.53 12.85 -1.54
C SER A 91 3.69 11.74 -2.21
N ASN A 92 3.73 11.66 -3.54
CA ASN A 92 2.98 10.69 -4.37
C ASN A 92 1.45 10.83 -4.33
N GLN A 93 0.92 11.93 -3.79
CA GLN A 93 -0.53 12.13 -3.71
C GLN A 93 -1.10 12.60 -5.06
N LYS A 94 -1.62 11.68 -5.88
CA LYS A 94 -2.33 12.01 -7.14
C LYS A 94 -1.51 12.91 -8.10
N GLU A 95 -0.22 12.64 -8.26
CA GLU A 95 0.69 13.42 -9.11
C GLU A 95 0.63 13.00 -10.59
N GLN A 96 0.05 11.83 -10.86
CA GLN A 96 -0.22 11.30 -12.18
C GLN A 96 -1.50 10.44 -12.19
N PRO A 97 -2.13 10.22 -13.36
CA PRO A 97 -3.26 9.31 -13.50
C PRO A 97 -2.91 7.86 -13.16
N ARG A 98 -3.89 7.11 -12.62
CA ARG A 98 -3.73 5.69 -12.28
C ARG A 98 -3.83 4.77 -13.49
N GLU A 99 -4.70 5.13 -14.43
CA GLU A 99 -4.95 4.39 -15.66
C GLU A 99 -4.54 5.26 -16.85
N LEU A 100 -3.68 4.72 -17.71
CA LEU A 100 -3.15 5.39 -18.89
C LEU A 100 -3.26 4.46 -20.11
N PRO A 101 -3.67 4.98 -21.27
CA PRO A 101 -3.77 4.20 -22.51
C PRO A 101 -2.36 4.06 -23.14
N ILE A 102 -1.51 3.24 -22.51
CA ILE A 102 -0.06 3.23 -22.76
C ILE A 102 0.34 2.86 -24.20
N ASN A 103 -0.47 2.06 -24.89
CA ASN A 103 -0.17 1.58 -26.25
C ASN A 103 -0.64 2.53 -27.35
N GLU A 104 -1.14 3.72 -27.01
CA GLU A 104 -1.64 4.68 -28.00
C GLU A 104 -0.50 5.41 -28.69
N LEU A 105 -0.56 5.48 -30.01
CA LEU A 105 0.36 6.26 -30.83
C LEU A 105 0.04 7.75 -30.68
N ILE A 106 1.04 8.52 -30.25
CA ILE A 106 0.90 9.95 -29.98
C ILE A 106 1.33 10.79 -31.16
N PHE A 107 2.46 10.46 -31.78
CA PHE A 107 3.04 11.22 -32.89
C PHE A 107 3.14 10.37 -34.16
N ASP A 108 3.10 11.04 -35.31
CA ASP A 108 3.25 10.49 -36.66
C ASP A 108 4.58 9.75 -36.92
N ASN A 109 5.60 9.98 -36.11
CA ASN A 109 6.88 9.27 -36.16
C ASN A 109 6.91 7.99 -35.28
N ASN A 110 5.74 7.37 -35.07
CA ASN A 110 5.57 6.12 -34.31
C ASN A 110 6.00 6.18 -32.84
N VAL A 111 5.81 7.32 -32.17
CA VAL A 111 6.06 7.45 -30.73
C VAL A 111 4.79 7.10 -29.96
N GLU A 112 4.84 6.04 -29.14
CA GLU A 112 3.76 5.62 -28.27
C GLU A 112 3.76 6.38 -26.94
N LEU A 113 2.60 6.43 -26.29
CA LEU A 113 2.46 7.07 -24.99
C LEU A 113 3.38 6.42 -23.93
N LEU A 114 3.60 5.10 -24.01
CA LEU A 114 4.54 4.39 -23.16
C LEU A 114 5.95 4.98 -23.20
N ASN A 115 6.47 5.28 -24.40
CA ASN A 115 7.82 5.85 -24.54
C ASN A 115 7.92 7.23 -23.88
N ILE A 116 6.87 8.03 -24.00
CA ILE A 116 6.81 9.37 -23.39
C ILE A 116 6.73 9.27 -21.86
N ILE A 117 5.99 8.29 -21.33
CA ILE A 117 5.90 8.03 -19.88
C ILE A 117 7.25 7.57 -19.33
N GLU A 118 7.96 6.68 -20.03
CA GLU A 118 9.30 6.23 -19.65
C GLU A 118 10.28 7.40 -19.60
N TRP A 119 10.25 8.27 -20.61
CA TRP A 119 11.03 9.52 -20.60
C TRP A 119 10.69 10.39 -19.40
N TYR A 120 9.40 10.58 -19.09
CA TYR A 120 8.97 11.38 -17.95
C TYR A 120 9.52 10.85 -16.62
N LYS A 121 9.45 9.53 -16.41
CA LYS A 121 9.96 8.88 -15.19
C LYS A 121 11.49 8.97 -15.09
N ASN A 122 12.18 8.69 -16.19
CA ASN A 122 13.63 8.47 -16.17
C ASN A 122 14.44 9.74 -16.39
N VAL A 123 13.85 10.76 -17.03
CA VAL A 123 14.51 12.01 -17.43
C VAL A 123 13.83 13.20 -16.76
N TYR A 124 12.56 13.48 -17.08
CA TYR A 124 11.89 14.69 -16.60
C TYR A 124 11.86 14.80 -15.07
N CYS A 125 11.53 13.70 -14.37
CA CYS A 125 11.47 13.69 -12.91
C CYS A 125 12.82 13.98 -12.23
N LYS A 126 13.93 13.89 -12.95
CA LYS A 126 15.29 14.17 -12.43
C LYS A 126 15.78 15.58 -12.74
N ILE A 127 15.06 16.36 -13.54
CA ILE A 127 15.42 17.75 -13.86
C ILE A 127 15.33 18.60 -12.59
N GLU A 128 16.33 19.39 -12.22
CA GLU A 128 16.19 20.34 -11.13
C GLU A 128 15.36 21.56 -11.57
N PHE A 129 14.35 21.94 -10.79
CA PHE A 129 13.53 23.11 -11.08
C PHE A 129 13.91 24.23 -10.13
N GLU A 130 14.09 25.44 -10.65
CA GLU A 130 14.24 26.63 -9.81
C GLU A 130 12.91 26.91 -9.09
N ASP A 131 12.92 26.84 -7.76
CA ASP A 131 11.75 27.15 -6.95
C ASP A 131 11.33 28.61 -7.14
N PRO A 132 10.04 28.90 -7.36
CA PRO A 132 9.53 30.25 -7.24
C PRO A 132 9.61 30.66 -5.76
N LYS A 133 10.64 31.44 -5.42
CA LYS A 133 10.87 32.02 -4.09
C LYS A 133 9.54 32.45 -3.43
N GLU A 134 9.27 31.90 -2.25
CA GLU A 134 8.28 32.43 -1.33
C GLU A 134 8.56 33.90 -1.08
N ILE A 135 7.57 34.76 -1.32
CA ILE A 135 7.56 36.12 -0.81
C ILE A 135 7.28 36.01 0.70
N VAL A 136 8.32 35.75 1.48
CA VAL A 136 8.26 35.86 2.94
C VAL A 136 8.50 37.31 3.31
N HIS A 137 7.51 37.93 3.96
CA HIS A 137 7.67 39.22 4.62
C HIS A 137 8.84 39.17 5.60
N ASN A 138 9.86 39.97 5.33
CA ASN A 138 10.94 40.27 6.26
C ASN A 138 10.36 40.86 7.54
N ASN A 139 10.47 40.14 8.65
CA ASN A 139 10.66 40.77 9.94
C ASN A 139 12.00 40.31 10.51
N GLN A 140 12.87 41.30 10.64
CA GLN A 140 14.17 41.25 11.28
C GLN A 140 14.02 40.68 12.70
N ASN A 141 14.93 39.79 13.09
CA ASN A 141 15.68 39.97 14.33
C ASN A 141 16.95 39.14 14.38
N ARG A 142 17.90 39.72 15.11
CA ARG A 142 19.34 39.55 15.07
C ARG A 142 19.86 38.47 16.03
N ASN A 143 21.04 37.95 15.69
CA ASN A 143 22.10 37.35 16.52
C ASN A 143 21.73 36.01 17.21
N SER A 144 22.62 35.01 17.34
CA SER A 144 24.06 35.06 17.61
C SER A 144 24.75 33.74 17.28
N ASP A 145 26.05 33.83 16.94
CA ASP A 145 27.04 32.76 16.84
C ASP A 145 27.10 31.83 18.06
N VAL A 146 27.16 30.50 17.86
CA VAL A 146 27.91 29.55 18.73
C VAL A 146 28.34 28.29 17.95
N ASN A 147 29.64 28.20 17.71
CA ASN A 147 30.54 27.03 17.72
C ASN A 147 30.09 25.62 17.29
N ASN A 148 30.76 25.15 16.24
CA ASN A 148 30.95 23.76 15.85
C ASN A 148 31.64 22.91 16.93
N LYS A 149 31.00 21.81 17.35
CA LYS A 149 31.66 20.56 17.81
C LYS A 149 30.78 19.35 17.48
N VAL A 150 31.21 18.54 16.50
CA VAL A 150 30.65 17.21 16.23
C VAL A 150 31.49 16.18 16.99
N PRO A 151 30.91 15.31 17.84
CA PRO A 151 31.59 14.12 18.33
C PRO A 151 31.29 12.91 17.44
N ASN A 152 32.36 12.24 17.00
CA ASN A 152 32.36 10.93 16.35
C ASN A 152 31.65 9.89 17.23
N LYS A 153 30.72 9.13 16.63
CA LYS A 153 30.06 7.98 17.25
C LYS A 153 29.97 6.83 16.23
N TYR A 154 31.12 6.29 15.86
CA TYR A 154 31.24 5.04 15.08
C TYR A 154 31.95 4.00 15.94
N GLU A 155 31.21 3.35 16.83
CA GLU A 155 31.71 2.13 17.50
C GLU A 155 30.60 1.23 18.08
N GLN A 156 29.36 1.32 17.57
CA GLN A 156 28.25 0.47 18.02
C GLN A 156 27.53 -0.32 16.90
N ASP A 157 27.98 -0.24 15.64
CA ASP A 157 27.26 -0.83 14.51
C ASP A 157 27.65 -2.28 14.16
N SER A 158 28.69 -2.87 14.77
CA SER A 158 29.19 -4.21 14.37
C SER A 158 28.36 -5.39 14.89
N TYR A 159 27.52 -5.20 15.91
CA TYR A 159 26.71 -6.29 16.49
C TYR A 159 25.32 -6.42 15.84
N ARG A 160 24.79 -5.35 15.22
CA ARG A 160 23.49 -5.40 14.52
C ARG A 160 23.55 -6.02 13.13
N THR A 161 24.72 -6.05 12.51
CA THR A 161 24.89 -6.51 11.13
C THR A 161 24.88 -8.04 11.01
N SER A 162 25.41 -8.77 12.00
CA SER A 162 25.50 -10.25 11.96
C SER A 162 24.14 -10.94 12.11
N GLU A 163 23.27 -10.44 13.00
CA GLU A 163 21.91 -10.99 13.17
C GLU A 163 21.03 -10.74 11.94
N MET A 164 21.09 -9.55 11.34
CA MET A 164 20.37 -9.24 10.10
C MET A 164 20.87 -10.08 8.91
N GLN A 165 22.16 -10.38 8.84
CA GLN A 165 22.73 -11.22 7.79
C GLN A 165 22.29 -12.69 7.94
N SER A 166 22.31 -13.22 9.16
CA SER A 166 21.84 -14.58 9.48
C SER A 166 20.35 -14.75 9.19
N TYR A 167 19.53 -13.76 9.52
CA TYR A 167 18.08 -13.80 9.28
C TYR A 167 17.73 -13.73 7.79
N LYS A 168 18.46 -12.90 7.02
CA LYS A 168 18.30 -12.84 5.56
C LYS A 168 18.67 -14.16 4.89
N ASN A 169 19.79 -14.78 5.27
CA ASN A 169 20.23 -16.04 4.66
C ASN A 169 19.23 -17.18 4.91
N SER A 170 18.77 -17.35 6.15
CA SER A 170 17.74 -18.35 6.49
C SER A 170 16.46 -18.18 5.68
N PHE A 171 16.06 -16.93 5.41
CA PHE A 171 14.85 -16.64 4.66
C PHE A 171 14.96 -16.94 3.17
N TYR A 172 16.12 -16.67 2.55
CA TYR A 172 16.39 -17.06 1.16
C TYR A 172 16.38 -18.57 0.98
N GLU A 173 16.99 -19.31 1.92
CA GLU A 173 17.01 -20.77 1.92
C GLU A 173 15.59 -21.36 2.02
N GLU A 174 14.76 -20.84 2.93
CA GLU A 174 13.36 -21.28 3.09
C GLU A 174 12.50 -21.06 1.83
N LEU A 175 12.77 -19.99 1.07
CA LEU A 175 11.95 -19.60 -0.09
C LEU A 175 12.38 -20.28 -1.40
N TYR A 176 13.69 -20.41 -1.64
CA TYR A 176 14.22 -20.84 -2.94
C TYR A 176 14.89 -22.21 -2.91
N GLU A 177 15.49 -22.61 -1.79
CA GLU A 177 16.24 -23.87 -1.71
C GLU A 177 15.41 -25.00 -1.08
N ASN A 178 14.33 -24.65 -0.37
CA ASN A 178 13.50 -25.63 0.31
C ASN A 178 12.68 -26.50 -0.67
N GLN A 179 12.84 -27.81 -0.54
CA GLN A 179 12.18 -28.80 -1.39
C GLN A 179 10.68 -28.98 -1.08
N ASN A 180 10.23 -28.45 0.06
CA ASN A 180 8.84 -28.49 0.51
C ASN A 180 8.11 -27.22 0.07
N ILE A 181 7.19 -27.37 -0.89
CA ILE A 181 6.37 -26.27 -1.40
C ILE A 181 5.53 -25.61 -0.30
N ASN A 182 5.07 -26.34 0.71
CA ASN A 182 4.26 -25.77 1.80
C ASN A 182 5.08 -24.74 2.59
N ILE A 183 6.36 -25.06 2.87
CA ILE A 183 7.27 -24.14 3.56
C ILE A 183 7.56 -22.92 2.69
N ARG A 184 7.80 -23.12 1.38
CA ARG A 184 8.00 -22.00 0.44
C ARG A 184 6.76 -21.10 0.37
N THR A 185 5.56 -21.67 0.32
CA THR A 185 4.30 -20.93 0.29
C THR A 185 4.10 -20.10 1.55
N ILE A 186 4.28 -20.68 2.74
CA ILE A 186 4.18 -19.96 4.02
C ILE A 186 5.21 -18.81 4.07
N SER A 187 6.43 -19.07 3.61
CA SER A 187 7.50 -18.06 3.55
C SER A 187 7.12 -16.93 2.60
N LEU A 188 6.58 -17.25 1.41
CA LEU A 188 6.15 -16.25 0.45
C LEU A 188 4.95 -15.44 0.96
N ILE A 189 4.02 -16.03 1.70
CA ILE A 189 2.93 -15.30 2.36
C ILE A 189 3.50 -14.23 3.31
N LYS A 190 4.52 -14.58 4.10
CA LYS A 190 5.21 -13.61 4.97
C LYS A 190 5.88 -12.49 4.15
N VAL A 191 6.56 -12.83 3.04
CA VAL A 191 7.14 -11.80 2.13
C VAL A 191 6.05 -10.91 1.55
N ALA A 192 4.98 -11.50 1.05
CA ALA A 192 3.88 -10.78 0.45
C ALA A 192 3.28 -9.81 1.46
N TRP A 193 3.16 -10.20 2.74
CA TRP A 193 2.69 -9.33 3.82
C TRP A 193 3.66 -8.18 4.10
N GLU A 194 4.97 -8.44 4.08
CA GLU A 194 5.98 -7.37 4.18
C GLU A 194 5.94 -6.41 2.98
N ILE A 195 5.79 -6.92 1.76
CA ILE A 195 5.67 -6.09 0.56
C ILE A 195 4.38 -5.29 0.60
N PHE A 196 3.27 -5.91 0.99
CA PHE A 196 1.98 -5.28 1.16
C PHE A 196 2.08 -4.13 2.18
N SER A 197 2.63 -4.39 3.37
CA SER A 197 2.79 -3.36 4.40
C SER A 197 3.68 -2.21 3.94
N LYS A 198 4.76 -2.49 3.19
CA LYS A 198 5.60 -1.47 2.54
C LYS A 198 4.82 -0.66 1.51
N LYS A 199 4.02 -1.31 0.66
CA LYS A 199 3.22 -0.60 -0.36
C LYS A 199 2.12 0.25 0.27
N VAL A 200 1.44 -0.23 1.31
CA VAL A 200 0.39 0.51 2.01
C VAL A 200 0.98 1.65 2.83
N GLY A 201 1.99 1.37 3.66
CA GLY A 201 2.63 2.36 4.52
C GLY A 201 3.31 3.51 3.76
N ASN A 202 3.77 3.26 2.53
CA ASN A 202 4.33 4.28 1.64
C ASN A 202 3.30 4.86 0.65
N GLY A 203 2.00 4.57 0.81
CA GLY A 203 0.92 5.18 0.03
C GLY A 203 0.74 4.69 -1.41
N LEU A 204 1.44 3.61 -1.82
CA LEU A 204 1.29 3.01 -3.15
C LEU A 204 0.00 2.20 -3.28
N ILE A 205 -0.46 1.58 -2.18
CA ILE A 205 -1.75 0.90 -2.09
C ILE A 205 -2.60 1.62 -1.05
N LEU A 206 -3.78 2.08 -1.48
CA LEU A 206 -4.74 2.70 -0.58
C LEU A 206 -5.70 1.67 -0.02
N ILE A 207 -5.70 1.51 1.30
CA ILE A 207 -6.66 0.67 2.01
C ILE A 207 -7.69 1.56 2.69
N ASN A 208 -8.96 1.31 2.40
CA ASN A 208 -10.09 2.06 2.96
C ASN A 208 -10.89 1.20 3.97
N LYS A 209 -10.93 -0.10 3.76
CA LYS A 209 -11.62 -1.11 4.58
C LYS A 209 -10.99 -2.50 4.39
N GLU A 210 -11.43 -3.46 5.18
CA GLU A 210 -11.04 -4.87 5.13
C GLU A 210 -11.11 -5.48 3.72
N ALA A 211 -12.27 -5.37 3.05
CA ALA A 211 -12.42 -5.88 1.68
C ALA A 211 -11.40 -5.28 0.68
N SER A 212 -10.97 -4.02 0.87
CA SER A 212 -9.89 -3.47 0.03
C SER A 212 -8.50 -4.00 0.42
N MET A 213 -8.30 -4.34 1.69
CA MET A 213 -7.09 -5.02 2.17
C MET A 213 -6.97 -6.42 1.57
N GLN A 214 -8.03 -7.22 1.70
CA GLN A 214 -8.15 -8.57 1.13
C GLN A 214 -7.90 -8.58 -0.38
N LEU A 215 -8.62 -7.76 -1.15
CA LEU A 215 -8.44 -7.70 -2.60
C LEU A 215 -7.00 -7.35 -3.02
N GLN A 216 -6.41 -6.34 -2.38
CA GLN A 216 -5.05 -5.88 -2.73
C GLN A 216 -3.99 -6.90 -2.29
N TYR A 217 -4.18 -7.53 -1.14
CA TYR A 217 -3.27 -8.56 -0.65
C TYR A 217 -3.34 -9.84 -1.49
N ALA A 218 -4.55 -10.30 -1.83
CA ALA A 218 -4.78 -11.43 -2.73
C ALA A 218 -4.14 -11.21 -4.11
N TYR A 219 -4.20 -9.98 -4.63
CA TYR A 219 -3.54 -9.64 -5.91
C TYR A 219 -2.02 -9.78 -5.84
N ILE A 220 -1.39 -9.35 -4.74
CA ILE A 220 0.05 -9.53 -4.51
C ILE A 220 0.39 -11.02 -4.42
N LEU A 221 -0.36 -11.78 -3.61
CA LEU A 221 -0.15 -13.22 -3.49
C LEU A 221 -0.28 -13.93 -4.84
N LYS A 222 -1.35 -13.68 -5.59
CA LYS A 222 -1.59 -14.27 -6.91
C LYS A 222 -0.45 -13.98 -7.90
N SER A 223 0.17 -12.82 -7.78
CA SER A 223 1.31 -12.43 -8.62
C SER A 223 2.63 -13.09 -8.20
N MET A 224 2.78 -13.41 -6.90
CA MET A 224 4.02 -13.91 -6.34
C MET A 224 4.08 -15.44 -6.29
N LEU A 225 2.99 -16.14 -5.95
CA LEU A 225 2.96 -17.60 -5.76
C LEU A 225 3.48 -18.40 -6.97
N PRO A 226 3.21 -18.02 -8.24
CA PRO A 226 3.79 -18.73 -9.38
C PRO A 226 5.31 -18.74 -9.40
N LEU A 227 5.97 -17.77 -8.75
CA LEU A 227 7.43 -17.65 -8.73
C LEU A 227 8.13 -18.67 -7.85
N ILE A 228 7.38 -19.43 -7.05
CA ILE A 228 7.90 -20.49 -6.17
C ILE A 228 7.42 -21.87 -6.60
N ILE A 229 6.89 -22.04 -7.81
CA ILE A 229 6.54 -23.35 -8.37
C ILE A 229 7.71 -23.78 -9.26
N PHE A 230 8.41 -24.85 -8.88
CA PHE A 230 9.63 -25.28 -9.58
C PHE A 230 9.50 -26.65 -10.24
N ARG A 231 8.42 -27.37 -9.95
CA ARG A 231 8.13 -28.69 -10.51
C ARG A 231 6.77 -28.70 -11.21
N ASP A 232 6.58 -29.65 -12.11
CA ASP A 232 5.34 -29.88 -12.83
C ASP A 232 4.25 -30.54 -11.98
N ASP A 233 4.62 -31.19 -10.88
CA ASP A 233 3.73 -31.78 -9.88
C ASP A 233 3.31 -30.82 -8.77
N GLU A 234 3.75 -29.56 -8.84
CA GLU A 234 3.52 -28.52 -7.84
C GLU A 234 2.48 -27.50 -8.32
N PHE A 235 1.46 -27.26 -7.50
CA PHE A 235 0.38 -26.32 -7.82
C PHE A 235 0.01 -25.48 -6.59
N ILE A 236 -0.33 -24.21 -6.83
CA ILE A 236 -0.86 -23.33 -5.78
C ILE A 236 -2.05 -22.57 -6.33
N GLU A 237 -3.17 -22.63 -5.62
CA GLU A 237 -4.41 -21.93 -5.92
C GLU A 237 -4.78 -20.98 -4.77
N ILE A 238 -5.45 -19.87 -5.12
CA ILE A 238 -6.03 -18.93 -4.15
C ILE A 238 -7.53 -18.85 -4.42
N GLU A 239 -8.31 -19.05 -3.38
CA GLU A 239 -9.75 -18.78 -3.34
C GLU A 239 -10.02 -17.63 -2.37
N LEU A 240 -11.01 -16.80 -2.70
CA LEU A 240 -11.50 -15.74 -1.81
C LEU A 240 -12.87 -16.14 -1.31
N GLU A 241 -13.18 -15.78 -0.07
CA GLU A 241 -14.49 -16.03 0.55
C GLU A 241 -14.85 -17.54 0.52
N THR A 242 -13.89 -18.40 0.87
CA THR A 242 -14.09 -19.85 0.84
C THR A 242 -14.97 -20.27 2.00
N THR A 243 -16.10 -20.91 1.70
CA THR A 243 -17.01 -21.44 2.74
C THR A 243 -16.48 -22.76 3.30
N ILE A 244 -16.22 -22.81 4.61
CA ILE A 244 -15.77 -24.02 5.34
C ILE A 244 -16.57 -24.21 6.64
N SER A 245 -16.44 -25.36 7.28
CA SER A 245 -17.07 -25.63 8.58
C SER A 245 -16.13 -25.29 9.74
N ASP A 246 -16.58 -24.51 10.73
CA ASP A 246 -15.84 -24.37 11.99
C ASP A 246 -16.11 -25.53 12.97
N GLY A 247 -16.94 -26.51 12.59
CA GLY A 247 -17.44 -27.60 13.44
C GLY A 247 -18.76 -27.30 14.17
N LYS A 248 -19.23 -26.05 14.15
CA LYS A 248 -20.55 -25.63 14.69
C LYS A 248 -21.44 -25.02 13.60
N SER A 249 -20.85 -24.32 12.65
CA SER A 249 -21.53 -23.56 11.60
C SER A 249 -20.62 -23.39 10.39
N THR A 250 -21.20 -23.01 9.26
CA THR A 250 -20.42 -22.58 8.10
C THR A 250 -19.85 -21.18 8.33
N ARG A 251 -18.60 -20.99 7.96
CA ARG A 251 -17.85 -19.74 8.00
C ARG A 251 -17.24 -19.47 6.65
N GLU A 252 -16.93 -18.21 6.41
CA GLU A 252 -16.31 -17.73 5.19
C GLU A 252 -14.88 -17.29 5.57
N VAL A 253 -13.88 -17.92 4.97
CA VAL A 253 -12.47 -17.55 5.13
C VAL A 253 -12.14 -16.50 4.10
N ASP A 254 -11.56 -15.39 4.53
CA ASP A 254 -11.23 -14.28 3.62
C ASP A 254 -10.37 -14.73 2.43
N ILE A 255 -9.32 -15.52 2.69
CA ILE A 255 -8.47 -16.11 1.64
C ILE A 255 -8.06 -17.53 2.03
N MET A 256 -8.34 -18.50 1.15
CA MET A 256 -7.80 -19.86 1.25
C MET A 256 -6.68 -20.04 0.22
N VAL A 257 -5.50 -20.49 0.66
CA VAL A 257 -4.41 -20.89 -0.23
C VAL A 257 -4.29 -22.41 -0.21
N ILE A 258 -4.50 -23.03 -1.37
CA ILE A 258 -4.46 -24.48 -1.55
C ILE A 258 -3.16 -24.84 -2.26
N VAL A 259 -2.32 -25.62 -1.60
CA VAL A 259 -1.03 -26.08 -2.12
C VAL A 259 -1.13 -27.57 -2.42
N SER A 260 -0.81 -27.96 -3.65
CA SER A 260 -0.83 -29.36 -4.06
C SER A 260 0.55 -29.80 -4.53
N LYS A 261 0.96 -31.00 -4.11
CA LYS A 261 2.14 -31.70 -4.63
C LYS A 261 1.77 -33.14 -4.97
N GLY A 262 1.62 -33.45 -6.25
CA GLY A 262 1.01 -34.70 -6.69
C GLY A 262 -0.42 -34.85 -6.14
N VAL A 263 -0.62 -35.84 -5.27
CA VAL A 263 -1.93 -36.10 -4.62
C VAL A 263 -2.07 -35.46 -3.23
N SER A 264 -0.98 -34.94 -2.68
CA SER A 264 -1.00 -34.30 -1.36
C SER A 264 -1.52 -32.88 -1.48
N VAL A 265 -2.47 -32.53 -0.60
CA VAL A 265 -3.06 -31.18 -0.50
C VAL A 265 -2.72 -30.61 0.87
N TYR A 266 -2.35 -29.34 0.91
CA TYR A 266 -2.06 -28.57 2.10
C TYR A 266 -2.78 -27.21 2.01
N LYS A 267 -3.60 -26.89 3.00
CA LYS A 267 -4.48 -25.72 3.00
C LYS A 267 -4.04 -24.70 4.04
N ILE A 268 -3.97 -23.44 3.63
CA ILE A 268 -3.61 -22.31 4.49
C ILE A 268 -4.80 -21.35 4.52
N ALA A 269 -5.45 -21.23 5.67
CA ALA A 269 -6.52 -20.26 5.89
C ALA A 269 -5.94 -18.92 6.33
N LEU A 270 -6.36 -17.83 5.69
CA LEU A 270 -5.98 -16.47 6.07
C LEU A 270 -7.22 -15.69 6.49
N GLU A 271 -7.17 -15.09 7.69
CA GLU A 271 -8.17 -14.12 8.16
C GLU A 271 -7.52 -12.74 8.21
N LEU A 272 -8.21 -11.73 7.70
CA LEU A 272 -7.72 -10.38 7.51
C LEU A 272 -8.53 -9.41 8.37
N LYS A 273 -7.83 -8.57 9.15
CA LYS A 273 -8.50 -7.60 10.02
C LYS A 273 -8.01 -6.18 9.84
N CYS A 274 -8.91 -5.25 9.51
CA CYS A 274 -8.54 -3.87 9.17
C CYS A 274 -9.29 -2.83 10.00
N TYR A 275 -8.53 -2.03 10.76
CA TYR A 275 -9.05 -0.83 11.41
C TYR A 275 -8.50 0.44 10.79
N LYS A 276 -9.41 1.41 10.59
CA LYS A 276 -9.04 2.79 10.29
C LYS A 276 -9.78 3.73 11.22
N THR A 277 -9.06 4.69 11.79
CA THR A 277 -9.61 5.78 12.62
C THR A 277 -10.58 6.64 11.84
N LYS A 278 -10.45 6.72 10.52
CA LYS A 278 -11.42 7.37 9.63
C LYS A 278 -12.19 6.33 8.82
N ALA A 279 -13.52 6.43 8.85
CA ALA A 279 -14.39 5.68 7.96
C ALA A 279 -14.24 6.19 6.52
N SER A 280 -14.73 5.41 5.54
CA SER A 280 -14.72 5.83 4.12
C SER A 280 -15.47 7.14 3.86
N SER A 281 -16.41 7.52 4.74
CA SER A 281 -17.13 8.80 4.71
C SER A 281 -16.33 9.98 5.25
N GLY A 282 -15.12 9.75 5.81
CA GLY A 282 -14.26 10.76 6.41
C GLY A 282 -14.52 11.03 7.90
N GLY A 283 -15.60 10.48 8.47
CA GLY A 283 -15.90 10.59 9.90
C GLY A 283 -15.00 9.70 10.76
N ASN A 284 -14.88 10.04 12.05
CA ASN A 284 -14.18 9.19 13.02
C ASN A 284 -14.91 7.86 13.17
N ARG A 285 -14.17 6.76 13.07
CA ARG A 285 -14.67 5.41 13.28
C ARG A 285 -14.63 5.10 14.78
N GLY A 286 -15.76 4.64 15.32
CA GLY A 286 -15.85 4.11 16.69
C GLY A 286 -15.41 2.64 16.76
N ALA A 287 -15.97 1.90 17.72
CA ALA A 287 -15.87 0.44 17.83
C ALA A 287 -14.44 -0.10 18.02
N THR A 288 -13.59 0.65 18.74
CA THR A 288 -12.22 0.23 19.05
C THR A 288 -12.18 -1.05 19.90
N ASP A 289 -13.11 -1.17 20.83
CA ASP A 289 -13.28 -2.35 21.68
C ASP A 289 -13.70 -3.59 20.86
N ILE A 290 -14.65 -3.41 19.94
CA ILE A 290 -15.10 -4.48 19.04
C ILE A 290 -13.94 -4.98 18.17
N PHE A 291 -13.14 -4.08 17.61
CA PHE A 291 -11.98 -4.46 16.79
C PHE A 291 -10.98 -5.35 17.55
N MET A 292 -10.63 -4.98 18.79
CA MET A 292 -9.72 -5.78 19.63
C MET A 292 -10.28 -7.19 19.86
N LYS A 293 -11.57 -7.29 20.22
CA LYS A 293 -12.26 -8.58 20.38
C LYS A 293 -12.33 -9.38 19.08
N ASP A 294 -12.53 -8.71 17.95
CA ASP A 294 -12.63 -9.40 16.67
C ASP A 294 -11.29 -9.98 16.23
N VAL A 295 -10.14 -9.35 16.52
CA VAL A 295 -8.83 -9.98 16.26
C VAL A 295 -8.70 -11.33 16.97
N TYR A 296 -9.14 -11.43 18.22
CA TYR A 296 -9.17 -12.70 18.95
C TYR A 296 -10.18 -13.69 18.39
N GLN A 297 -11.32 -13.20 17.92
CA GLN A 297 -12.34 -14.05 17.27
C GLN A 297 -11.79 -14.69 16.00
N ASP A 298 -11.07 -13.91 15.19
CA ASP A 298 -10.51 -14.38 13.92
C ASP A 298 -9.40 -15.42 14.20
N VAL A 299 -8.53 -15.20 15.21
CA VAL A 299 -7.55 -16.22 15.64
C VAL A 299 -8.23 -17.51 16.17
N HIS A 300 -9.30 -17.37 16.94
CA HIS A 300 -10.08 -18.52 17.41
C HIS A 300 -10.70 -19.32 16.28
N LEU A 301 -11.21 -18.64 15.24
CA LEU A 301 -11.74 -19.30 14.05
C LEU A 301 -10.65 -20.07 13.31
N LEU A 302 -9.47 -19.47 13.13
CA LEU A 302 -8.31 -20.12 12.52
C LEU A 302 -7.89 -21.41 13.25
N GLU A 303 -7.84 -21.39 14.59
CA GLU A 303 -7.56 -22.61 15.37
C GLU A 303 -8.64 -23.67 15.13
N ARG A 304 -9.91 -23.28 15.09
CA ARG A 304 -11.01 -24.22 14.84
C ARG A 304 -10.97 -24.78 13.42
N TYR A 305 -10.58 -24.00 12.41
CA TYR A 305 -10.40 -24.53 11.05
C TYR A 305 -9.33 -25.63 11.03
N CYS A 306 -8.24 -25.45 11.79
CA CYS A 306 -7.21 -26.48 11.95
C CYS A 306 -7.71 -27.71 12.71
N GLU A 307 -8.39 -27.51 13.84
CA GLU A 307 -8.94 -28.61 14.66
C GLU A 307 -9.97 -29.47 13.90
N ASN A 308 -10.69 -28.86 12.95
CA ASN A 308 -11.70 -29.56 12.14
C ASN A 308 -11.16 -30.06 10.79
N ASN A 309 -9.84 -30.02 10.56
CA ASN A 309 -9.17 -30.44 9.31
C ASN A 309 -9.65 -29.70 8.06
N GLU A 310 -10.15 -28.47 8.21
CA GLU A 310 -10.50 -27.61 7.07
C GLU A 310 -9.28 -26.84 6.54
N ALA A 311 -8.29 -26.60 7.41
CA ALA A 311 -7.01 -25.99 7.06
C ALA A 311 -5.87 -26.69 7.82
N ASP A 312 -4.68 -26.77 7.22
CA ASP A 312 -3.49 -27.29 7.90
C ASP A 312 -2.80 -26.23 8.77
N ILE A 313 -2.95 -24.96 8.39
CA ILE A 313 -2.44 -23.82 9.15
C ILE A 313 -3.33 -22.59 8.95
N GLY A 314 -3.45 -21.78 9.99
CA GLY A 314 -4.19 -20.53 9.99
C GLY A 314 -3.25 -19.34 10.20
N ILE A 315 -3.47 -18.25 9.47
CA ILE A 315 -2.68 -17.02 9.59
C ILE A 315 -3.62 -15.81 9.69
N ALA A 316 -3.54 -15.08 10.81
CA ALA A 316 -4.24 -13.81 10.96
C ALA A 316 -3.33 -12.65 10.51
N LEU A 317 -3.83 -11.80 9.62
CA LEU A 317 -3.15 -10.62 9.07
C LEU A 317 -3.92 -9.36 9.47
N VAL A 318 -3.35 -8.60 10.39
CA VAL A 318 -4.04 -7.46 11.01
C VAL A 318 -3.34 -6.15 10.65
N MET A 319 -4.12 -5.15 10.25
CA MET A 319 -3.65 -3.80 9.97
C MET A 319 -4.49 -2.76 10.74
N ASN A 320 -3.84 -1.75 11.33
CA ASN A 320 -4.52 -0.59 11.88
C ASN A 320 -3.72 0.71 11.75
N ASP A 321 -4.39 1.86 11.83
CA ASP A 321 -3.76 3.20 11.94
C ASP A 321 -3.93 3.81 13.35
N TYR A 322 -4.43 3.05 14.33
CA TYR A 322 -4.74 3.56 15.66
C TYR A 322 -3.67 3.18 16.68
N LYS A 323 -2.72 4.09 16.87
CA LYS A 323 -1.57 3.93 17.78
C LYS A 323 -1.91 3.41 19.17
N ASN A 324 -3.08 3.74 19.73
CA ASN A 324 -3.44 3.33 21.08
C ASN A 324 -3.78 1.84 21.21
N PHE A 325 -4.02 1.11 20.11
CA PHE A 325 -4.05 -0.35 20.16
C PHE A 325 -2.67 -0.92 20.48
N VAL A 326 -1.66 -0.37 19.81
CA VAL A 326 -0.27 -0.85 19.90
C VAL A 326 0.43 -0.34 21.16
N PHE A 327 0.27 0.94 21.46
CA PHE A 327 0.89 1.62 22.61
C PHE A 327 -0.18 2.37 23.42
N PRO A 328 -0.99 1.65 24.21
CA PRO A 328 -2.01 2.29 25.02
C PRO A 328 -1.41 3.15 26.12
N LYS A 329 -2.06 4.29 26.37
CA LYS A 329 -1.74 5.13 27.53
C LYS A 329 -2.19 4.48 28.85
N LYS A 330 -3.32 3.76 28.83
CA LYS A 330 -3.93 3.10 29.99
C LYS A 330 -4.71 1.86 29.54
N LYS A 331 -4.67 0.80 30.34
CA LYS A 331 -5.40 -0.45 30.13
C LYS A 331 -6.49 -0.68 31.17
N SER A 332 -7.43 0.27 31.29
CA SER A 332 -8.42 0.28 32.38
C SER A 332 -9.84 -0.11 31.96
N TYR A 333 -10.05 -0.44 30.69
CA TYR A 333 -11.36 -0.80 30.12
C TYR A 333 -11.43 -2.30 29.84
N LYS A 334 -12.63 -2.87 29.85
CA LYS A 334 -12.86 -4.31 29.59
C LYS A 334 -12.36 -4.83 28.23
N CYS A 335 -12.16 -3.95 27.24
CA CYS A 335 -11.58 -4.36 25.95
C CYS A 335 -10.14 -4.88 26.09
N TRP A 336 -9.45 -4.56 27.20
CA TRP A 336 -8.10 -5.02 27.46
C TRP A 336 -8.00 -6.49 27.87
N ASP A 337 -9.13 -7.18 28.07
CA ASP A 337 -9.15 -8.64 28.11
C ASP A 337 -8.75 -9.25 26.74
N TYR A 338 -8.87 -8.45 25.66
CA TYR A 338 -8.45 -8.74 24.29
C TYR A 338 -7.19 -7.92 23.93
N ASP A 339 -6.13 -8.06 24.72
CA ASP A 339 -4.91 -7.26 24.61
C ASP A 339 -4.09 -7.54 23.34
N ILE A 340 -4.17 -6.63 22.38
CA ILE A 340 -3.36 -6.64 21.16
C ILE A 340 -2.22 -5.62 21.19
N SER A 341 -1.74 -5.18 22.35
CA SER A 341 -0.64 -4.21 22.42
C SER A 341 0.72 -4.81 22.10
N GLN A 342 1.69 -3.96 21.77
CA GLN A 342 3.05 -4.38 21.46
C GLN A 342 3.67 -5.20 22.60
N GLY A 343 4.18 -6.39 22.27
CA GLY A 343 4.82 -7.29 23.22
C GLY A 343 3.85 -8.05 24.13
N ALA A 344 2.54 -7.87 23.95
CA ALA A 344 1.55 -8.71 24.62
C ALA A 344 1.73 -10.18 24.20
N LYS A 345 1.43 -11.08 25.14
CA LYS A 345 1.42 -12.52 24.89
C LYS A 345 0.01 -13.02 25.06
N ILE A 346 -0.49 -13.68 24.04
CA ILE A 346 -1.76 -14.40 24.09
C ILE A 346 -1.40 -15.83 24.42
N GLY A 347 -1.70 -16.26 25.65
CA GLY A 347 -1.54 -17.65 26.06
C GLY A 347 -2.80 -18.47 25.79
N ARG A 348 -2.76 -19.74 26.20
CA ARG A 348 -3.96 -20.58 26.30
C ARG A 348 -4.98 -19.92 27.21
N ILE A 349 -6.10 -19.47 26.66
CA ILE A 349 -7.04 -18.63 27.39
C ILE A 349 -8.48 -18.86 26.95
N HIS A 350 -9.40 -18.74 27.90
CA HIS A 350 -10.83 -18.68 27.66
C HIS A 350 -11.34 -17.29 28.04
N LEU A 351 -11.88 -16.57 27.06
CA LEU A 351 -12.38 -15.21 27.20
C LEU A 351 -13.89 -15.19 26.96
N ASN A 352 -14.63 -14.64 27.92
CA ASN A 352 -16.07 -14.48 27.86
C ASN A 352 -16.55 -13.02 28.06
N THR A 353 -15.61 -12.08 28.11
CA THR A 353 -15.90 -10.66 28.38
C THR A 353 -16.75 -10.06 27.27
N PRO A 354 -17.98 -9.59 27.56
CA PRO A 354 -18.88 -9.10 26.53
C PRO A 354 -18.44 -7.74 26.00
N ILE A 355 -18.37 -7.61 24.68
CA ILE A 355 -18.02 -6.36 23.97
C ILE A 355 -19.14 -6.04 22.97
N GLY A 356 -19.47 -4.75 22.81
CA GLY A 356 -20.55 -4.32 21.91
C GLY A 356 -21.95 -4.85 22.27
N GLY A 357 -22.17 -5.24 23.53
CA GLY A 357 -23.46 -5.79 24.01
C GLY A 357 -23.73 -7.25 23.61
N LYS A 358 -22.75 -7.95 23.04
CA LYS A 358 -22.85 -9.35 22.66
C LYS A 358 -22.11 -10.24 23.66
N GLN A 359 -22.67 -11.42 23.94
CA GLN A 359 -21.91 -12.48 24.61
C GLN A 359 -20.78 -12.95 23.70
N VAL A 360 -19.68 -13.33 24.32
CA VAL A 360 -18.46 -13.80 23.66
C VAL A 360 -18.06 -15.10 24.32
N ASP A 361 -17.56 -16.04 23.52
CA ASP A 361 -17.03 -17.32 23.97
C ASP A 361 -15.84 -17.67 23.07
N ILE A 362 -14.65 -17.21 23.47
CA ILE A 362 -13.41 -17.37 22.70
C ILE A 362 -12.45 -18.25 23.50
N LEU A 363 -12.10 -19.41 22.95
CA LEU A 363 -11.11 -20.33 23.50
C LEU A 363 -9.90 -20.39 22.57
N LEU A 364 -8.73 -20.02 23.07
CA LEU A 364 -7.46 -20.18 22.34
C LEU A 364 -6.61 -21.26 23.01
N ASN A 365 -6.16 -22.22 22.20
CA ASN A 365 -5.37 -23.38 22.60
C ASN A 365 -3.88 -23.21 22.29
N ASN A 366 -3.52 -22.24 21.45
CA ASN A 366 -2.13 -21.91 21.14
C ASN A 366 -1.64 -20.65 21.87
N GLU A 367 -0.34 -20.40 21.74
CA GLU A 367 0.32 -19.21 22.26
C GLU A 367 0.84 -18.33 21.12
N TYR A 368 0.60 -17.03 21.24
CA TYR A 368 0.96 -16.02 20.24
C TYR A 368 1.71 -14.85 20.86
N ASP A 369 2.76 -14.38 20.18
CA ASP A 369 3.48 -13.16 20.54
C ASP A 369 3.00 -12.01 19.65
N ILE A 370 2.51 -10.93 20.27
CA ILE A 370 2.07 -9.74 19.55
C ILE A 370 3.27 -8.86 19.22
N LYS A 371 3.67 -8.88 17.94
CA LYS A 371 4.76 -8.07 17.40
C LYS A 371 4.26 -7.24 16.23
N TRP A 372 3.86 -6.00 16.51
CA TRP A 372 3.51 -5.06 15.47
C TRP A 372 4.75 -4.53 14.76
N ASN A 373 4.64 -4.45 13.44
CA ASN A 373 5.57 -3.76 12.58
C ASN A 373 4.96 -2.42 12.14
N ASN A 374 5.69 -1.32 12.31
CA ASN A 374 5.26 -0.01 11.85
C ASN A 374 5.78 0.27 10.45
N VAL A 375 4.88 0.70 9.55
CA VAL A 375 5.29 1.23 8.26
C VAL A 375 4.40 2.43 7.92
N GLY A 376 5.01 3.61 7.83
CA GLY A 376 4.27 4.87 7.71
C GLY A 376 3.32 5.07 8.88
N GLU A 377 2.07 5.41 8.59
CA GLU A 377 1.03 5.64 9.61
C GLU A 377 0.34 4.35 10.10
N PHE A 378 0.70 3.19 9.54
CA PHE A 378 0.05 1.92 9.81
C PHE A 378 0.91 0.98 10.66
N TRP A 379 0.22 0.09 11.37
CA TRP A 379 0.76 -1.00 12.15
C TRP A 379 0.23 -2.31 11.58
N PHE A 380 1.14 -3.26 11.36
CA PHE A 380 0.86 -4.56 10.76
C PHE A 380 1.26 -5.67 11.73
N LEU A 381 0.41 -6.68 11.87
CA LEU A 381 0.63 -7.85 12.71
C LEU A 381 0.34 -9.11 11.89
N LEU A 382 1.16 -10.13 12.09
CA LEU A 382 0.96 -11.47 11.56
C LEU A 382 0.99 -12.44 12.73
N LEU A 383 -0.06 -13.23 12.89
CA LEU A 383 -0.14 -14.33 13.85
C LEU A 383 -0.39 -15.62 13.08
N MET A 384 0.19 -16.73 13.52
CA MET A 384 0.12 -18.00 12.84
C MET A 384 -0.17 -19.10 13.85
N THR A 385 -1.15 -19.96 13.56
CA THR A 385 -1.42 -21.15 14.38
C THR A 385 -0.20 -22.08 14.31
N LYS A 386 0.10 -22.73 15.43
CA LYS A 386 1.25 -23.65 15.54
C LYS A 386 0.80 -25.08 15.38
#